data_AF-A0A7J9CPM9-F1
#
_entry.id   AF-A0A7J9CPM9-F1
#
_cell.length_a   1.000
_cell.length_b   1.000
_cell.length_c   1.000
_cell.angle_alpha   90.00
_cell.angle_beta   90.00
_cell.angle_gamma   90.00
#
_symmetry.space_group_name_H-M   'P 1'
#
loop_
_entity.id
_entity.type
_entity.pdbx_description
1 polymer ?
#
loop_
_entity_poly.entity_id
_entity_poly.type
_entity_poly.pdbx_seq_one_letter_code
_entity_poly.pdbx_strand_id
1 'polypeptide(L)'
;MEVIIQIFMHLSIELDVAHFASQIRKMDLEARSLQPNVKAVLLAKLREYKSDLNNLKSEVKRIASGNLNPAARDELLESGMADALTASADQRSRLMTTTERLNQSSDRIKDGRRTMLETEELGVSILQDLHSQRQSLLHANNTVSLYGLSSWSG
;
A
#
# COMPACT_ATOMS: atom_id res chain seq x y z
N MET A 1 1.00 -47.88 -30.07
CA MET A 1 2.32 -47.56 -29.46
C MET A 1 2.21 -46.35 -28.52
N GLU A 2 1.52 -45.28 -28.93
CA GLU A 2 1.34 -44.04 -28.17
C GLU A 2 0.70 -44.21 -26.77
N VAL A 3 -0.36 -45.01 -26.65
CA VAL A 3 -1.02 -45.28 -25.35
C VAL A 3 -0.09 -45.98 -24.35
N ILE A 4 0.75 -46.90 -24.83
CA ILE A 4 1.73 -47.62 -23.99
C ILE A 4 2.81 -46.65 -23.51
N ILE A 5 3.25 -45.74 -24.39
CA ILE A 5 4.24 -44.69 -24.04
C ILE A 5 3.66 -43.74 -22.99
N GLN A 6 2.40 -43.31 -23.14
CA GLN A 6 1.71 -42.43 -22.19
C GLN A 6 1.58 -43.07 -20.80
N ILE A 7 1.17 -44.36 -20.75
CA ILE A 7 1.01 -45.10 -19.49
C ILE A 7 2.37 -45.28 -18.80
N PHE A 8 3.41 -45.64 -19.57
CA PHE A 8 4.76 -45.79 -19.03
C PHE A 8 5.32 -44.47 -18.47
N MET A 9 5.10 -43.36 -19.19
CA MET A 9 5.49 -42.03 -18.75
C MET A 9 4.78 -41.62 -17.45
N HIS A 10 3.46 -41.84 -17.37
CA HIS A 10 2.69 -41.52 -16.16
C HIS A 10 3.17 -42.32 -14.94
N LEU A 11 3.36 -43.64 -15.11
CA LEU A 11 3.84 -44.51 -14.04
C LEU A 11 5.27 -44.14 -13.59
N SER A 12 6.14 -43.75 -14.52
CA SER A 12 7.48 -43.25 -14.20
C SER A 12 7.42 -42.00 -13.33
N ILE A 13 6.58 -41.02 -13.71
CA ILE A 13 6.43 -39.77 -12.98
C ILE A 13 5.85 -40.01 -11.57
N GLU A 14 4.87 -40.89 -11.42
CA GLU A 14 4.32 -41.22 -10.09
C GLU A 14 5.37 -41.87 -9.18
N LEU A 15 6.19 -42.77 -9.73
CA LEU A 15 7.28 -43.41 -9.00
C LEU A 15 8.32 -42.38 -8.54
N ASP A 16 8.68 -41.44 -9.41
CA ASP A 16 9.62 -40.36 -9.09
C ASP A 16 9.07 -39.45 -7.97
N VAL A 17 7.80 -39.04 -8.05
CA VAL A 17 7.14 -38.24 -7.00
C VAL A 17 7.15 -38.99 -5.65
N ALA A 18 6.87 -40.30 -5.65
CA ALA A 18 6.93 -41.12 -4.44
C ALA A 18 8.35 -41.21 -3.87
N HIS A 19 9.36 -41.33 -4.74
CA HIS A 19 10.77 -41.34 -4.35
C HIS A 19 11.19 -40.01 -3.70
N PHE A 20 10.86 -38.87 -4.33
CA PHE A 20 11.15 -37.55 -3.76
C PHE A 20 10.46 -37.33 -2.41
N ALA A 21 9.21 -37.80 -2.24
CA ALA A 21 8.49 -37.69 -0.98
C ALA A 21 9.20 -38.47 0.16
N SER A 22 9.68 -39.67 -0.15
CA SER A 22 10.48 -40.48 0.78
C SER A 22 11.79 -39.78 1.17
N GLN A 23 12.48 -39.19 0.19
CA GLN A 23 13.73 -38.47 0.41
C GLN A 23 13.54 -37.22 1.30
N ILE A 24 12.48 -36.44 1.07
CA ILE A 24 12.13 -35.30 1.93
C ILE A 24 11.84 -35.74 3.36
N ARG A 25 11.14 -36.87 3.54
CA ARG A 25 10.87 -37.42 4.88
C ARG A 25 12.16 -37.83 5.60
N LYS A 26 13.11 -38.42 4.88
CA LYS A 26 14.43 -38.76 5.43
C LYS A 26 15.20 -37.50 5.84
N MET A 27 15.25 -36.48 4.99
CA MET A 27 15.90 -35.21 5.30
C MET A 27 15.26 -34.49 6.50
N ASP A 28 13.94 -34.59 6.69
CA ASP A 28 13.25 -34.04 7.87
C ASP A 28 13.70 -34.72 9.18
N LEU A 29 13.92 -36.03 9.16
CA LEU A 29 14.42 -36.77 10.31
C LEU A 29 15.89 -36.41 10.62
N GLU A 30 16.71 -36.30 9.59
CA GLU A 30 18.13 -35.92 9.72
C GLU A 30 18.30 -34.47 10.19
N ALA A 31 17.50 -33.54 9.68
CA ALA A 31 17.56 -32.14 10.09
C ALA A 31 17.23 -31.94 11.59
N ARG A 32 16.41 -32.83 12.18
CA ARG A 32 16.03 -32.74 13.60
C ARG A 32 17.16 -33.06 14.57
N SER A 33 18.17 -33.82 14.16
CA SER A 33 19.33 -34.18 14.99
C SER A 33 20.47 -33.15 14.94
N LEU A 34 20.34 -32.11 14.11
CA LEU A 34 21.35 -31.06 13.93
C LEU A 34 21.23 -29.93 14.97
N GLN A 35 22.29 -29.12 15.06
CA GLN A 35 22.36 -27.95 15.93
C GLN A 35 21.28 -26.90 15.57
N PRO A 36 20.78 -26.10 16.53
CA PRO A 36 19.60 -25.23 16.33
C PRO A 36 19.73 -24.23 15.18
N ASN A 37 20.92 -23.67 14.96
CA ASN A 37 21.22 -22.71 13.89
C ASN A 37 21.08 -23.32 12.49
N VAL A 38 21.65 -24.50 12.25
CA VAL A 38 21.61 -25.20 10.96
C VAL A 38 20.23 -25.84 10.73
N LYS A 39 19.64 -26.38 11.81
CA LYS A 39 18.30 -27.00 11.82
C LYS A 39 17.21 -26.04 11.32
N ALA A 40 17.20 -24.80 11.80
CA ALA A 40 16.17 -23.82 11.41
C ALA A 40 16.17 -23.53 9.90
N VAL A 41 17.36 -23.36 9.32
CA VAL A 41 17.54 -23.10 7.87
C VAL A 41 17.10 -24.29 7.02
N LEU A 42 17.50 -25.51 7.42
CA LEU A 42 17.15 -26.73 6.67
C LEU A 42 15.67 -27.07 6.76
N LEU A 43 15.03 -26.86 7.92
CA LEU A 43 13.57 -27.07 8.06
C LEU A 43 12.77 -26.07 7.21
N ALA A 44 13.25 -24.83 7.04
CA ALA A 44 12.63 -23.87 6.15
C ALA A 44 12.68 -24.35 4.69
N LYS A 45 13.85 -24.81 4.21
CA LYS A 45 14.01 -25.41 2.87
C LYS A 45 13.16 -26.68 2.69
N LEU A 46 13.05 -27.51 3.72
CA LEU A 46 12.20 -28.70 3.68
C LEU A 46 10.71 -28.37 3.57
N ARG A 47 10.26 -27.25 4.15
CA ARG A 47 8.88 -26.77 3.98
C ARG A 47 8.63 -26.32 2.54
N GLU A 48 9.60 -25.64 1.93
CA GLU A 48 9.57 -25.24 0.52
C GLU A 48 9.48 -26.47 -0.40
N TYR A 49 10.39 -27.45 -0.25
CA TYR A 49 10.37 -28.68 -1.05
C TYR A 49 9.08 -29.51 -0.87
N LYS A 50 8.49 -29.52 0.33
CA LYS A 50 7.17 -30.15 0.55
C LYS A 50 6.07 -29.43 -0.24
N SER A 51 6.11 -28.10 -0.29
CA SER A 51 5.17 -27.29 -1.06
C SER A 51 5.34 -27.55 -2.56
N ASP A 52 6.57 -27.53 -3.06
CA ASP A 52 6.87 -27.78 -4.46
C ASP A 52 6.45 -29.19 -4.90
N LEU A 53 6.69 -30.20 -4.05
CA LEU A 53 6.22 -31.56 -4.32
C LEU A 53 4.70 -31.66 -4.38
N ASN A 54 3.97 -30.94 -3.52
CA ASN A 54 2.51 -30.89 -3.57
C ASN A 54 2.00 -30.21 -4.84
N ASN A 55 2.67 -29.14 -5.30
CA ASN A 55 2.37 -28.46 -6.55
C ASN A 55 2.65 -29.37 -7.76
N LEU A 56 3.79 -30.06 -7.77
CA LEU A 56 4.13 -30.99 -8.84
C LEU A 56 3.13 -32.16 -8.87
N LYS A 57 2.74 -32.70 -7.72
CA LYS A 57 1.72 -33.75 -7.62
C LYS A 57 0.37 -33.29 -8.17
N SER A 58 -0.05 -32.05 -7.91
CA SER A 58 -1.31 -31.52 -8.43
C SER A 58 -1.27 -31.30 -9.94
N GLU A 59 -0.13 -30.84 -10.47
CA GLU A 59 0.13 -30.70 -11.90
C GLU A 59 0.17 -32.05 -12.63
N VAL A 60 0.85 -33.05 -12.07
CA VAL A 60 0.87 -34.41 -12.62
C VAL A 60 -0.55 -34.99 -12.65
N LYS A 61 -1.34 -34.81 -11.59
CA LYS A 61 -2.75 -35.23 -11.57
C LYS A 61 -3.56 -34.53 -12.64
N ARG A 62 -3.36 -33.22 -12.86
CA ARG A 62 -4.02 -32.42 -13.89
C ARG A 62 -3.67 -32.90 -15.31
N ILE A 63 -2.39 -33.19 -15.58
CA ILE A 63 -1.94 -33.66 -16.89
C ILE A 63 -2.39 -35.11 -17.14
N ALA A 64 -2.29 -35.98 -16.13
CA ALA A 64 -2.68 -37.39 -16.22
C ALA A 64 -4.18 -37.60 -16.38
N SER A 65 -5.00 -36.71 -15.80
CA SER A 65 -6.46 -36.68 -16.02
C SER A 65 -6.88 -36.04 -17.35
N GLY A 66 -5.91 -35.82 -18.25
CA GLY A 66 -6.04 -35.46 -19.67
C GLY A 66 -7.43 -35.04 -20.14
N ASN A 67 -7.63 -33.73 -20.31
CA ASN A 67 -8.59 -33.14 -21.27
C ASN A 67 -10.05 -33.64 -21.23
N LEU A 68 -10.54 -34.19 -20.11
CA LEU A 68 -11.89 -34.78 -20.02
C LEU A 68 -12.83 -34.11 -19.01
N ASN A 69 -12.40 -33.06 -18.30
CA ASN A 69 -13.26 -32.35 -17.35
C ASN A 69 -13.55 -30.92 -17.82
N PRO A 70 -14.67 -30.66 -18.52
CA PRO A 70 -15.13 -29.29 -18.78
C PRO A 70 -15.28 -28.49 -17.47
N ALA A 71 -15.58 -29.16 -16.35
CA ALA A 71 -15.63 -28.55 -15.01
C ALA A 71 -14.28 -27.99 -14.53
N ALA A 72 -13.16 -28.67 -14.80
CA ALA A 72 -11.83 -28.18 -14.38
C ALA A 72 -11.37 -26.99 -15.24
N ARG A 73 -11.82 -26.91 -16.49
CA ARG A 73 -11.62 -25.73 -17.35
C ARG A 73 -12.46 -24.55 -16.86
N ASP A 74 -13.69 -24.79 -16.44
CA ASP A 74 -14.57 -23.76 -15.89
C ASP A 74 -14.05 -23.21 -14.56
N GLU A 75 -13.61 -24.08 -13.64
CA GLU A 75 -12.98 -23.67 -12.37
C GLU A 75 -11.70 -22.84 -12.58
N LEU A 76 -10.88 -23.18 -13.58
CA LEU A 76 -9.67 -22.41 -13.90
C LEU A 76 -10.00 -21.03 -14.49
N LEU A 77 -11.02 -20.95 -15.35
CA LEU A 77 -11.50 -19.66 -15.87
C LEU A 77 -12.16 -18.81 -14.78
N GLU A 78 -12.91 -19.44 -13.88
CA GLU A 78 -13.50 -18.77 -12.72
C GLU A 78 -12.42 -18.26 -11.77
N SER A 79 -11.38 -19.06 -11.50
CA SER A 79 -10.21 -18.63 -10.72
C SER A 79 -9.49 -17.45 -11.38
N GLY A 80 -9.23 -17.51 -12.69
CA GLY A 80 -8.58 -16.41 -13.42
C GLY A 80 -9.44 -15.14 -13.46
N MET A 81 -10.76 -15.29 -13.53
CA MET A 81 -11.70 -14.17 -13.45
C MET A 81 -11.79 -13.59 -12.04
N ALA A 82 -11.76 -14.43 -10.99
CA ALA A 82 -11.72 -14.00 -9.60
C ALA A 82 -10.43 -13.23 -9.28
N ASP A 83 -9.28 -13.69 -9.79
CA ASP A 83 -8.00 -12.98 -9.65
C ASP A 83 -8.02 -11.64 -10.39
N ALA A 84 -8.57 -11.60 -11.62
CA ALA A 84 -8.72 -10.36 -12.37
C ALA A 84 -9.69 -9.37 -11.70
N LEU A 85 -10.80 -9.85 -11.13
CA LEU A 85 -11.73 -9.05 -10.35
C LEU A 85 -11.10 -8.50 -9.08
N THR A 86 -10.29 -9.31 -8.39
CA THR A 86 -9.56 -8.90 -7.18
C THR A 86 -8.51 -7.84 -7.52
N ALA A 87 -7.71 -8.05 -8.57
CA ALA A 87 -6.75 -7.06 -9.04
C ALA A 87 -7.43 -5.73 -9.46
N SER A 88 -8.57 -5.82 -10.13
CA SER A 88 -9.39 -4.66 -10.51
C SER A 88 -9.96 -3.93 -9.28
N ALA A 89 -10.47 -4.66 -8.28
CA ALA A 89 -10.96 -4.10 -7.04
C ALA A 89 -9.85 -3.39 -6.26
N ASP A 90 -8.65 -3.96 -6.19
CA ASP A 90 -7.48 -3.36 -5.57
C ASP A 90 -7.06 -2.06 -6.28
N GLN A 91 -7.05 -2.05 -7.61
CA GLN A 91 -6.79 -0.84 -8.41
C GLN A 91 -7.83 0.24 -8.12
N ARG A 92 -9.13 -0.12 -8.08
CA ARG A 92 -10.21 0.79 -7.77
C ARG A 92 -10.10 1.37 -6.36
N SER A 93 -9.75 0.54 -5.38
CA SER A 93 -9.54 0.96 -3.98
C SER A 93 -8.39 1.97 -3.86
N ARG A 94 -7.27 1.72 -4.56
CA ARG A 94 -6.14 2.66 -4.63
C ARG A 94 -6.51 3.98 -5.27
N LEU A 95 -7.25 3.95 -6.39
CA LEU A 95 -7.74 5.15 -7.06
C LEU A 95 -8.68 5.95 -6.15
N MET A 96 -9.63 5.29 -5.49
CA MET A 96 -10.55 5.93 -4.54
C MET A 96 -9.80 6.61 -3.39
N THR A 97 -8.81 5.93 -2.81
CA THR A 97 -7.96 6.50 -1.74
C THR A 97 -7.16 7.71 -2.22
N THR A 98 -6.67 7.68 -3.46
CA THR A 98 -5.90 8.78 -4.05
C THR A 98 -6.79 9.99 -4.33
N THR A 99 -7.99 9.76 -4.88
CA THR A 99 -8.99 10.80 -5.12
C THR A 99 -9.45 11.46 -3.82
N GLU A 100 -9.68 10.68 -2.76
CA GLU A 100 -10.07 11.21 -1.45
C GLU A 100 -8.98 12.14 -0.87
N ARG A 101 -7.71 11.71 -0.94
CA ARG A 101 -6.57 12.54 -0.52
C ARG A 101 -6.47 13.83 -1.34
N LEU A 102 -6.70 13.75 -2.65
CA LEU A 102 -6.66 14.91 -3.53
C LEU A 102 -7.79 15.90 -3.19
N ASN A 103 -9.00 15.40 -2.95
CA ASN A 103 -10.13 16.23 -2.51
C ASN A 103 -9.82 16.93 -1.18
N GLN A 104 -9.35 16.18 -0.18
CA GLN A 104 -8.97 16.76 1.10
C GLN A 104 -7.86 17.82 0.97
N SER A 105 -6.87 17.60 0.11
CA SER A 105 -5.83 18.60 -0.16
C SER A 105 -6.40 19.84 -0.86
N SER A 106 -7.33 19.67 -1.79
CA SER A 106 -8.01 20.75 -2.49
C SER A 106 -8.80 21.63 -1.53
N ASP A 107 -9.55 21.02 -0.61
CA ASP A 107 -10.33 21.73 0.40
C ASP A 107 -9.41 22.50 1.36
N ARG A 108 -8.33 21.88 1.85
CA ARG A 108 -7.32 22.58 2.67
C ARG A 108 -6.70 23.79 1.97
N ILE A 109 -6.44 23.70 0.66
CA ILE A 109 -5.91 24.82 -0.12
C ILE A 109 -6.95 25.93 -0.24
N LYS A 110 -8.22 25.60 -0.49
CA LYS A 110 -9.31 26.58 -0.53
C LYS A 110 -9.49 27.29 0.81
N ASP A 111 -9.47 26.53 1.91
CA ASP A 111 -9.58 27.07 3.26
C ASP A 111 -8.37 27.97 3.59
N GLY A 112 -7.15 27.51 3.29
CA GLY A 112 -5.94 28.32 3.47
C GLY A 112 -5.96 29.61 2.68
N ARG A 113 -6.45 29.57 1.43
CA ARG A 113 -6.64 30.78 0.61
C ARG A 113 -7.66 31.73 1.23
N ARG A 114 -8.77 31.20 1.75
CA ARG A 114 -9.80 32.00 2.42
C ARG A 114 -9.23 32.69 3.66
N THR A 115 -8.59 31.95 4.56
CA THR A 115 -7.98 32.50 5.78
C THR A 115 -6.92 33.55 5.46
N MET A 116 -6.14 33.36 4.40
CA MET A 116 -5.14 34.33 3.96
C MET A 116 -5.78 35.65 3.49
N LEU A 117 -6.90 35.59 2.74
CA LEU A 117 -7.65 36.79 2.34
C LEU A 117 -8.27 37.50 3.56
N GLU A 118 -8.85 36.75 4.49
CA GLU A 118 -9.37 37.31 5.75
C GLU A 118 -8.25 37.99 6.57
N THR A 119 -7.04 37.42 6.55
CA THR A 119 -5.87 38.00 7.23
C THR A 119 -5.35 39.25 6.52
N GLU A 120 -5.40 39.31 5.19
CA GLU A 120 -5.07 40.51 4.41
C GLU A 120 -6.04 41.66 4.75
N GLU A 121 -7.35 41.37 4.79
CA GLU A 121 -8.38 42.35 5.16
C GLU A 121 -8.18 42.90 6.58
N LEU A 122 -7.92 42.01 7.55
CA LEU A 122 -7.58 42.42 8.91
C LEU A 122 -6.29 43.26 8.95
N GLY A 123 -5.28 42.89 8.17
CA GLY A 123 -4.04 43.65 8.05
C GLY A 123 -4.26 45.07 7.53
N VAL A 124 -5.14 45.24 6.53
CA VAL A 124 -5.52 46.56 6.02
C VAL A 124 -6.21 47.39 7.11
N SER A 125 -7.15 46.81 7.87
CA SER A 125 -7.82 47.50 8.99
C SER A 125 -6.82 47.96 10.06
N ILE A 126 -5.88 47.09 10.46
CA ILE A 126 -4.86 47.42 11.46
C ILE A 126 -3.98 48.59 10.97
N LEU A 127 -3.59 48.60 9.70
CA LEU A 127 -2.79 49.70 9.13
C LEU A 127 -3.56 51.02 9.11
N GLN A 128 -4.87 50.99 8.82
CA GLN A 128 -5.74 52.16 8.87
C GLN A 128 -5.89 52.69 10.31
N ASP A 129 -6.06 51.80 11.28
CA ASP A 129 -6.15 52.15 12.70
C ASP A 129 -4.84 52.76 13.20
N LEU A 130 -3.69 52.16 12.86
CA LEU A 130 -2.37 52.66 13.24
C LEU A 130 -2.09 54.04 12.62
N HIS A 131 -2.51 54.25 11.35
CA HIS A 131 -2.43 55.55 10.71
C HIS A 131 -3.28 56.59 11.46
N SER A 132 -4.52 56.25 11.79
CA SER A 132 -5.44 57.13 12.52
C SER A 132 -4.89 57.49 13.92
N GLN A 133 -4.38 56.49 14.66
CA GLN A 133 -3.71 56.69 15.95
C GLN A 133 -2.51 57.62 15.84
N ARG A 134 -1.68 57.47 14.79
CA ARG A 134 -0.56 58.38 14.52
C ARG A 134 -1.04 59.82 14.33
N GLN A 135 -2.10 60.05 13.55
CA GLN A 135 -2.65 61.39 13.36
C GLN A 135 -3.16 61.98 14.69
N SER A 136 -3.90 61.21 15.49
CA SER A 136 -4.37 61.65 16.81
C SER A 136 -3.22 62.04 17.74
N LEU A 137 -2.13 61.27 17.76
CA LEU A 137 -0.93 61.59 18.55
C LEU A 137 -0.23 62.85 18.05
N LEU A 138 -0.12 63.05 16.74
CA LEU A 138 0.45 64.26 16.15
C LEU A 138 -0.40 65.50 16.48
N HIS A 139 -1.73 65.37 16.41
CA HIS A 139 -2.63 66.44 16.83
C HIS A 139 -2.47 66.77 18.31
N ALA A 140 -2.49 65.76 19.20
CA ALA A 140 -2.28 65.96 20.63
C ALA A 140 -0.92 66.63 20.93
N ASN A 141 0.15 66.21 20.25
CA ASN A 141 1.47 66.80 20.42
C ASN A 141 1.52 68.28 19.97
N ASN A 142 0.95 68.59 18.80
CA ASN A 142 0.83 69.97 18.32
C ASN A 142 0.02 70.84 19.28
N THR A 143 -1.11 70.33 19.78
CA THR A 143 -1.95 71.03 20.75
C THR A 143 -1.19 71.33 22.05
N VAL A 144 -0.49 70.35 22.61
CA VAL A 144 0.34 70.53 23.82
C VAL A 144 1.47 71.54 23.59
N SER A 145 2.15 71.49 22.44
CA SER A 145 3.19 72.45 22.06
C SER A 145 2.64 73.88 21.99
N LEU A 146 1.45 74.05 21.43
CA LEU A 146 0.80 75.36 21.29
C LEU A 146 0.42 75.96 22.66
N TYR A 147 -0.16 75.15 23.56
CA TYR A 147 -0.46 75.58 24.93
C TYR A 147 0.81 75.85 25.75
N GLY A 148 1.84 75.02 25.58
CA GLY A 148 3.15 75.22 26.21
C GLY A 148 3.80 76.53 25.77
N LEU A 149 3.76 76.90 24.50
CA LEU A 149 4.30 78.19 24.03
C LEU A 149 3.49 79.40 24.54
N SER A 150 2.18 79.22 24.76
CA SER A 150 1.33 80.29 25.31
C SER A 150 1.51 80.51 26.82
N SER A 151 1.99 79.52 27.58
CA SER A 151 2.19 79.66 29.04
C SER A 151 3.54 80.27 29.42
N TRP A 152 4.48 80.37 28.48
CA TRP A 152 5.79 81.01 28.68
C TRP A 152 5.84 82.46 28.15
N SER A 153 4.76 82.94 27.53
CA SER A 153 4.66 84.28 26.96
C SER A 153 3.74 85.25 27.73
N GLY A 154 3.29 84.87 28.93
CA GLY A 154 2.63 85.74 29.92
C GLY A 154 3.43 85.84 31.19
#